data_AF-A0A376D5H3-F1
#
_entry.id   AF-A0A376D5H3-F1
#
_cell.length_a   1.000
_cell.length_b   1.000
_cell.length_c   1.000
_cell.angle_alpha   90.00
_cell.angle_beta   90.00
_cell.angle_gamma   90.00
#
_symmetry.space_group_name_H-M   'P 1'
#
loop_
_entity.id
_entity.type
_entity.pdbx_description
1 polymer ?
#
loop_
_entity_poly.entity_id
_entity_poly.type
_entity_poly.pdbx_seq_one_letter_code
_entity_poly.pdbx_strand_id
1 'polypeptide(L)'
;MQYLLLPTRRNRGIDDPQLLNPATPNYLAAAWYNRDLLSQHYGAIIPDRHLSLTVNSRYGRSQDQLHIHLSCTRQAIVTRLWRIYPTLDTQWRRIEDIEGKRYWARRLSNATLARTSPFILLAQLAGTPDAMADYGLALLPAPDGQLILLATRRALWRGNLASIESIQDHRCPQLYPQRAGTP
;
A
#
# COMPACT_ATOMS: atom_id res chain seq x y z
N MET A 1 4.22 -10.89 11.65
CA MET A 1 3.97 -9.55 12.19
C MET A 1 3.11 -8.79 11.20
N GLN A 2 1.88 -8.47 11.61
CA GLN A 2 0.92 -7.74 10.79
C GLN A 2 -0.11 -7.10 11.71
N TYR A 3 -0.53 -5.89 11.35
CA TYR A 3 -1.74 -5.26 11.89
C TYR A 3 -2.77 -5.09 10.78
N LEU A 4 -4.03 -5.24 11.15
CA LEU A 4 -5.16 -4.87 10.30
C LEU A 4 -5.83 -3.65 10.90
N LEU A 5 -5.98 -2.61 10.08
CA LEU A 5 -6.77 -1.44 10.45
C LEU A 5 -8.07 -1.45 9.65
N LEU A 6 -9.19 -1.32 10.34
CA LEU A 6 -10.52 -1.41 9.76
C LEU A 6 -11.38 -0.25 10.26
N PRO A 7 -12.27 0.31 9.40
CA PRO A 7 -13.31 1.20 9.87
C PRO A 7 -14.24 0.49 10.85
N THR A 8 -14.73 1.21 11.87
CA THR A 8 -15.75 0.70 12.80
C THR A 8 -17.15 0.67 12.17
N ARG A 9 -17.35 1.42 11.08
CA ARG A 9 -18.56 1.36 10.25
C ARG A 9 -18.39 0.34 9.14
N ARG A 10 -19.50 -0.21 8.65
CA ARG A 10 -19.48 -1.10 7.50
C ARG A 10 -18.93 -0.36 6.28
N ASN A 11 -17.93 -0.95 5.65
CA ASN A 11 -17.35 -0.51 4.38
C ASN A 11 -16.84 -1.76 3.69
N ARG A 12 -17.30 -2.08 2.48
CA ARG A 12 -17.03 -3.40 1.87
C ARG A 12 -15.56 -3.60 1.47
N GLY A 13 -14.84 -2.52 1.18
CA GLY A 13 -13.47 -2.56 0.69
C GLY A 13 -13.19 -1.43 -0.28
N ILE A 14 -12.10 -1.57 -1.05
CA ILE A 14 -11.59 -0.53 -1.96
C ILE A 14 -12.60 -0.05 -3.02
N ASP A 15 -13.61 -0.87 -3.31
CA ASP A 15 -14.70 -0.68 -4.25
C ASP A 15 -15.96 -0.08 -3.62
N ASP A 16 -15.93 0.28 -2.34
CA ASP A 16 -17.05 0.97 -1.69
C ASP A 16 -17.12 2.42 -2.17
N PRO A 17 -18.23 2.87 -2.80
CA PRO A 17 -18.34 4.22 -3.35
C PRO A 17 -18.24 5.30 -2.27
N GLN A 18 -18.49 4.98 -0.99
CA GLN A 18 -18.28 5.93 0.10
C GLN A 18 -16.82 6.39 0.19
N LEU A 19 -15.84 5.58 -0.25
CA LEU A 19 -14.42 5.96 -0.22
C LEU A 19 -14.08 7.11 -1.18
N LEU A 20 -14.98 7.44 -2.11
CA LEU A 20 -14.83 8.56 -3.05
C LEU A 20 -15.47 9.86 -2.54
N ASN A 21 -16.22 9.80 -1.43
CA ASN A 21 -16.74 11.00 -0.77
C ASN A 21 -15.61 11.68 0.03
N PRO A 22 -15.27 12.96 -0.23
CA PRO A 22 -14.25 13.69 0.52
C PRO A 22 -14.51 13.80 2.03
N ALA A 23 -15.76 13.66 2.47
CA ALA A 23 -16.14 13.66 3.88
C ALA A 23 -15.88 12.31 4.58
N THR A 24 -15.61 11.23 3.84
CA THR A 24 -15.26 9.93 4.42
C THR A 24 -13.90 10.01 5.10
N PRO A 25 -13.73 9.45 6.32
CA PRO A 25 -12.44 9.46 7.00
C PRO A 25 -11.35 8.88 6.12
N ASN A 26 -10.18 9.54 6.10
CA ASN A 26 -9.03 9.08 5.34
C ASN A 26 -8.36 7.91 6.08
N TYR A 27 -8.88 6.70 5.88
CA TYR A 27 -8.44 5.51 6.59
C TYR A 27 -6.96 5.18 6.37
N LEU A 28 -6.41 5.43 5.17
CA LEU A 28 -4.98 5.22 4.91
C LEU A 28 -4.10 6.27 5.61
N ALA A 29 -4.54 7.53 5.71
CA ALA A 29 -3.84 8.51 6.53
C ALA A 29 -3.90 8.17 8.02
N ALA A 30 -5.07 7.77 8.52
CA ALA A 30 -5.23 7.32 9.90
C ALA A 30 -4.31 6.13 10.21
N ALA A 31 -4.25 5.14 9.32
CA ALA A 31 -3.34 4.01 9.45
C ALA A 31 -1.87 4.40 9.39
N TRP A 32 -1.50 5.33 8.50
CA TRP A 32 -0.13 5.81 8.40
C TRP A 32 0.29 6.53 9.68
N TYR A 33 -0.52 7.46 10.19
CA TYR A 33 -0.19 8.21 11.40
C TYR A 33 -0.21 7.37 12.68
N ASN A 34 -0.84 6.20 12.66
CA ASN A 34 -0.85 5.25 13.78
C ASN A 34 0.07 4.03 13.55
N ARG A 35 0.98 4.08 12.56
CA ARG A 35 1.87 2.96 12.25
C ARG A 35 2.80 2.56 13.41
N ASP A 36 3.06 3.47 14.33
CA ASP A 36 3.84 3.20 15.54
C ASP A 36 3.21 2.15 16.47
N LEU A 37 1.91 1.86 16.32
CA LEU A 37 1.28 0.72 16.99
C LEU A 37 1.99 -0.60 16.67
N LEU A 38 2.53 -0.73 15.45
CA LEU A 38 3.32 -1.88 15.06
C LEU A 38 4.62 -1.96 15.89
N SER A 39 5.34 -0.85 16.01
CA SER A 39 6.55 -0.75 16.86
C SER A 39 6.25 -1.06 18.32
N GLN A 40 5.13 -0.55 18.86
CA GLN A 40 4.70 -0.82 20.23
C GLN A 40 4.44 -2.32 20.46
N HIS A 41 3.77 -2.97 19.52
CA HIS A 41 3.53 -4.41 19.58
C HIS A 41 4.81 -5.24 19.40
N TYR A 42 5.73 -4.79 18.56
CA TYR A 42 7.03 -5.44 18.37
C TYR A 42 7.91 -5.38 19.62
N GLY A 43 7.76 -4.33 20.43
CA GLY A 43 8.64 -4.03 21.55
C GLY A 43 9.92 -3.28 21.17
N ALA A 44 10.04 -2.83 19.91
CA ALA A 44 11.15 -2.00 19.45
C ALA A 44 10.74 -1.09 18.29
N ILE A 45 11.50 -0.01 18.06
CA ILE A 45 11.25 0.93 16.96
C ILE A 45 11.45 0.20 15.63
N ILE A 46 10.42 0.19 14.78
CA ILE A 46 10.52 -0.26 13.39
C ILE A 46 10.65 0.98 12.50
N PRO A 47 11.78 1.17 11.80
CA PRO A 47 11.94 2.30 10.88
C PRO A 47 10.89 2.29 9.76
N ASP A 48 10.29 3.45 9.50
CA ASP A 48 9.24 3.65 8.48
C ASP A 48 9.60 3.02 7.13
N ARG A 49 10.86 3.16 6.69
CA ARG A 49 11.40 2.60 5.43
C ARG A 49 11.12 1.11 5.23
N HIS A 50 10.85 0.38 6.30
CA HIS A 50 10.55 -1.04 6.25
C HIS A 50 9.06 -1.34 6.13
N LEU A 51 8.17 -0.36 6.28
CA LEU A 51 6.73 -0.55 6.37
C LEU A 51 6.02 -0.25 5.05
N SER A 52 4.82 -0.80 4.91
CA SER A 52 3.82 -0.35 3.96
C SER A 52 2.42 -0.57 4.50
N LEU A 53 1.48 0.21 3.96
CA LEU A 53 0.06 -0.08 4.06
C LEU A 53 -0.41 -0.65 2.74
N THR A 54 -1.18 -1.74 2.76
CA THR A 54 -1.76 -2.32 1.55
C THR A 54 -3.25 -2.55 1.72
N VAL A 55 -3.99 -2.43 0.61
CA VAL A 55 -5.41 -2.75 0.49
C VAL A 55 -5.59 -3.59 -0.77
N ASN A 56 -6.08 -4.80 -0.58
CA ASN A 56 -6.31 -5.73 -1.67
C ASN A 56 -7.59 -5.37 -2.46
N SER A 57 -7.61 -5.76 -3.74
CA SER A 57 -8.80 -5.64 -4.58
C SER A 57 -9.96 -6.51 -4.05
N ARG A 58 -11.15 -6.38 -4.65
CA ARG A 58 -12.28 -7.28 -4.37
C ARG A 58 -11.93 -8.75 -4.62
N TYR A 59 -11.10 -9.00 -5.63
CA TYR A 59 -10.72 -10.35 -6.04
C TYR A 59 -9.48 -10.88 -5.32
N GLY A 60 -8.75 -10.01 -4.61
CA GLY A 60 -7.55 -10.34 -3.85
C GLY A 60 -7.78 -10.49 -2.35
N ARG A 61 -9.04 -10.45 -1.88
CA ARG A 61 -9.42 -10.52 -0.46
C ARG A 61 -10.46 -11.62 -0.21
N SER A 62 -10.59 -12.06 1.04
CA SER A 62 -11.62 -13.02 1.47
C SER A 62 -12.71 -12.42 2.35
N GLN A 63 -12.49 -11.25 2.94
CA GLN A 63 -13.47 -10.54 3.77
C GLN A 63 -14.13 -9.38 2.99
N ASP A 64 -15.43 -9.20 3.21
CA ASP A 64 -16.21 -8.07 2.66
C ASP A 64 -16.32 -6.91 3.65
N GLN A 65 -15.18 -6.57 4.27
CA GLN A 65 -14.99 -5.38 5.10
C GLN A 65 -13.62 -4.79 4.76
N LEU A 66 -13.53 -3.47 4.61
CA LEU A 66 -12.27 -2.77 4.37
C LEU A 66 -11.30 -3.05 5.51
N HIS A 67 -10.14 -3.57 5.13
CA HIS A 67 -9.01 -3.79 6.01
C HIS A 67 -7.73 -3.35 5.31
N ILE A 68 -6.91 -2.61 6.05
CA ILE A 68 -5.62 -2.10 5.62
C ILE A 68 -4.56 -2.94 6.32
N HIS A 69 -3.70 -3.59 5.54
CA HIS A 69 -2.61 -4.41 6.06
C HIS A 69 -1.39 -3.53 6.32
N LEU A 70 -1.02 -3.38 7.58
CA LEU A 70 0.22 -2.73 8.02
C LEU A 70 1.25 -3.83 8.33
N SER A 71 2.32 -3.87 7.55
CA SER A 71 3.36 -4.89 7.68
C SER A 71 4.67 -4.42 7.06
N CYS A 72 5.73 -5.20 7.25
CA CYS A 72 7.00 -5.01 6.59
C CYS A 72 6.90 -5.22 5.07
N THR A 73 7.52 -4.35 4.29
CA THR A 73 7.68 -4.43 2.84
C THR A 73 8.88 -5.31 2.49
N ARG A 74 8.76 -6.11 1.43
CA ARG A 74 9.89 -6.89 0.88
C ARG A 74 10.99 -5.94 0.40
N GLN A 75 12.23 -6.21 0.80
CA GLN A 75 13.37 -5.33 0.50
C GLN A 75 13.57 -5.10 -1.02
N ALA A 76 13.34 -6.13 -1.83
CA ALA A 76 13.42 -6.02 -3.29
C ALA A 76 12.44 -4.97 -3.87
N ILE A 77 11.25 -4.85 -3.29
CA ILE A 77 10.24 -3.86 -3.69
C ILE A 77 10.71 -2.44 -3.31
N VAL A 78 11.19 -2.26 -2.08
CA VAL A 78 11.71 -0.97 -1.60
C VAL A 78 12.85 -0.49 -2.50
N THR A 79 13.87 -1.33 -2.72
CA THR A 79 15.03 -1.01 -3.56
C THR A 79 14.59 -0.61 -4.98
N ARG A 80 13.64 -1.34 -5.56
CA ARG A 80 13.12 -1.05 -6.90
C ARG A 80 12.41 0.30 -6.96
N LEU A 81 11.51 0.57 -6.01
CA LEU A 81 10.72 1.80 -5.96
C LEU A 81 11.59 3.03 -5.67
N TRP A 82 12.54 2.92 -4.75
CA TRP A 82 13.42 4.03 -4.40
C TRP A 82 14.35 4.41 -5.56
N ARG A 83 14.81 3.43 -6.35
CA ARG A 83 15.62 3.70 -7.54
C ARG A 83 14.87 4.50 -8.61
N ILE A 84 13.57 4.27 -8.77
CA ILE A 84 12.74 5.00 -9.74
C ILE A 84 12.11 6.27 -9.16
N TYR A 85 12.10 6.43 -7.83
CA TYR A 85 11.46 7.58 -7.17
C TYR A 85 11.87 8.94 -7.76
N PRO A 86 13.15 9.20 -8.11
CA PRO A 86 13.56 10.45 -8.76
C PRO A 86 12.80 10.79 -10.04
N THR A 87 12.29 9.80 -10.79
CA THR A 87 11.57 9.99 -12.05
C THR A 87 10.06 10.10 -11.89
N LEU A 88 9.53 9.80 -10.69
CA LEU A 88 8.11 9.93 -10.39
C LEU A 88 7.74 11.39 -10.11
N ASP A 89 6.50 11.76 -10.43
CA ASP A 89 5.88 13.03 -10.07
C ASP A 89 4.52 12.77 -9.41
N THR A 90 3.66 13.80 -9.31
CA THR A 90 2.34 13.68 -8.70
C THR A 90 1.32 12.97 -9.59
N GLN A 91 1.65 12.64 -10.84
CA GLN A 91 0.77 11.92 -11.77
C GLN A 91 1.02 10.41 -11.67
N TRP A 92 -0.03 9.63 -11.96
CA TRP A 92 0.12 8.18 -12.05
C TRP A 92 0.95 7.81 -13.28
N ARG A 93 2.11 7.20 -13.07
CA ARG A 93 2.98 6.70 -14.14
C ARG A 93 3.05 5.19 -14.09
N ARG A 94 2.92 4.54 -15.25
CA ARG A 94 3.23 3.12 -15.36
C ARG A 94 4.72 2.95 -15.11
N ILE A 95 5.07 2.00 -14.24
CA ILE A 95 6.45 1.63 -13.97
C ILE A 95 6.74 0.27 -14.61
N GLU A 96 8.03 -0.09 -14.66
CA GLU A 96 8.43 -1.43 -15.10
C GLU A 96 7.72 -2.50 -14.28
N ASP A 97 7.29 -3.58 -14.95
CA ASP A 97 6.58 -4.68 -14.30
C ASP A 97 7.47 -5.27 -13.18
N ILE A 98 6.85 -5.57 -12.03
CA ILE A 98 7.53 -6.15 -10.87
C ILE A 98 6.99 -7.56 -10.72
N GLU A 99 7.86 -8.56 -10.83
CA GLU A 99 7.49 -9.98 -10.70
C GLU A 99 6.35 -10.38 -11.65
N GLY A 100 6.42 -9.90 -12.90
CA GLY A 100 5.43 -10.16 -13.95
C GLY A 100 4.10 -9.39 -13.81
N LYS A 101 3.92 -8.62 -12.73
CA LYS A 101 2.72 -7.81 -12.46
C LYS A 101 2.93 -6.35 -12.87
N ARG A 102 1.87 -5.74 -13.40
CA ARG A 102 1.87 -4.33 -13.81
C ARG A 102 1.60 -3.43 -12.61
N TYR A 103 2.32 -2.32 -12.55
CA TYR A 103 2.18 -1.33 -11.51
C TYR A 103 2.13 0.10 -12.06
N TRP A 104 1.41 0.94 -11.33
CA TRP A 104 1.45 2.39 -11.47
C TRP A 104 1.93 2.98 -10.16
N ALA A 105 2.78 3.99 -10.25
CA ALA A 105 3.28 4.71 -9.08
C ALA A 105 3.12 6.21 -9.27
N ARG A 106 2.96 6.91 -8.15
CA ARG A 106 3.03 8.38 -8.07
C ARG A 106 3.67 8.78 -6.76
N ARG A 107 4.26 9.98 -6.73
CA ARG A 107 4.63 10.63 -5.47
C ARG A 107 3.38 11.11 -4.74
N LEU A 108 3.47 11.09 -3.43
CA LEU A 108 2.48 11.63 -2.52
C LEU A 108 3.20 12.35 -1.38
N SER A 109 2.89 13.63 -1.17
CA SER A 109 3.43 14.34 -0.02
C SER A 109 2.63 14.01 1.24
N ASN A 110 3.25 14.14 2.41
CA ASN A 110 2.53 14.01 3.69
C ASN A 110 1.38 15.02 3.82
N ALA A 111 1.54 16.24 3.27
CA ALA A 111 0.51 17.26 3.25
C ALA A 111 -0.69 16.89 2.36
N THR A 112 -0.43 16.24 1.21
CA THR A 112 -1.51 15.72 0.36
C THR A 112 -2.19 14.54 1.03
N LEU A 113 -1.45 13.61 1.65
CA LEU A 113 -2.05 12.50 2.40
C LEU A 113 -2.99 13.02 3.50
N ALA A 114 -2.64 14.09 4.21
CA ALA A 114 -3.48 14.67 5.26
C ALA A 114 -4.84 15.20 4.75
N ARG A 115 -4.92 15.58 3.46
CA ARG A 115 -6.09 16.27 2.88
C ARG A 115 -6.89 15.43 1.89
N THR A 116 -6.24 14.51 1.18
CA THR A 116 -6.86 13.73 0.11
C THR A 116 -6.67 12.25 0.36
N SER A 117 -7.80 11.53 0.43
CA SER A 117 -7.81 10.07 0.52
C SER A 117 -7.08 9.44 -0.67
N PRO A 118 -6.16 8.48 -0.44
CA PRO A 118 -5.54 7.75 -1.53
C PRO A 118 -6.53 6.96 -2.41
N PHE A 119 -7.73 6.63 -1.90
CA PHE A 119 -8.78 6.03 -2.71
C PHE A 119 -9.33 7.01 -3.76
N ILE A 120 -9.47 8.29 -3.41
CA ILE A 120 -9.84 9.35 -4.38
C ILE A 120 -8.76 9.52 -5.44
N LEU A 121 -7.48 9.47 -5.03
CA LEU A 121 -6.36 9.52 -5.98
C LEU A 121 -6.32 8.29 -6.89
N LEU A 122 -6.66 7.11 -6.39
CA LEU A 122 -6.76 5.89 -7.20
C LEU A 122 -7.90 5.99 -8.22
N ALA A 123 -9.04 6.59 -7.87
CA ALA A 123 -10.16 6.76 -8.80
C ALA A 123 -9.77 7.54 -10.07
N GLN A 124 -8.82 8.47 -9.97
CA GLN A 124 -8.25 9.19 -11.11
C GLN A 124 -7.50 8.26 -12.09
N LEU A 125 -6.89 7.18 -11.59
CA LEU A 125 -6.25 6.14 -12.40
C LEU A 125 -7.27 5.12 -12.93
N ALA A 126 -8.23 4.72 -12.09
CA ALA A 126 -9.24 3.74 -12.44
C ALA A 126 -10.20 4.25 -13.52
N GLY A 127 -10.41 5.57 -13.59
CA GLY A 127 -11.26 6.25 -14.57
C GLY A 127 -12.74 6.19 -14.22
N THR A 128 -13.22 5.10 -13.61
CA THR A 128 -14.59 4.96 -13.10
C THR A 128 -14.61 4.39 -11.68
N PRO A 129 -15.63 4.70 -10.87
CA PRO A 129 -15.81 4.10 -9.54
C PRO A 129 -15.88 2.57 -9.57
N ASP A 130 -16.57 1.98 -10.55
CA ASP A 130 -16.72 0.52 -10.65
C ASP A 130 -15.38 -0.19 -10.93
N ALA A 131 -14.47 0.48 -11.65
CA ALA A 131 -13.16 -0.06 -11.93
C ALA A 131 -12.28 -0.19 -10.68
N MET A 132 -12.60 0.50 -9.57
CA MET A 132 -11.86 0.40 -8.30
C MET A 132 -11.76 -1.05 -7.79
N ALA A 133 -12.77 -1.89 -8.05
CA ALA A 133 -12.79 -3.29 -7.63
C ALA A 133 -11.65 -4.14 -8.23
N ASP A 134 -11.08 -3.71 -9.36
CA ASP A 134 -9.96 -4.37 -10.02
C ASP A 134 -8.60 -3.99 -9.45
N TYR A 135 -8.51 -2.96 -8.59
CA TYR A 135 -7.25 -2.41 -8.14
C TYR A 135 -6.91 -2.82 -6.71
N GLY A 136 -5.63 -3.04 -6.48
CA GLY A 136 -5.02 -3.03 -5.15
C GLY A 136 -4.20 -1.76 -5.00
N LEU A 137 -4.16 -1.22 -3.78
CA LEU A 137 -3.50 0.03 -3.45
C LEU A 137 -2.49 -0.15 -2.32
N ALA A 138 -1.33 0.49 -2.42
CA ALA A 138 -0.32 0.49 -1.38
C ALA A 138 0.24 1.89 -1.16
N LEU A 139 0.55 2.19 0.11
CA LEU A 139 1.24 3.40 0.54
C LEU A 139 2.57 3.00 1.16
N LEU A 140 3.66 3.57 0.64
CA LEU A 140 5.03 3.26 1.04
C LEU A 140 5.82 4.54 1.32
N PRO A 141 6.82 4.53 2.20
CA PRO A 141 7.75 5.64 2.38
C PRO A 141 8.65 5.83 1.15
N ALA A 142 8.94 7.09 0.85
CA ALA A 142 9.95 7.50 -0.10
C ALA A 142 11.30 7.80 0.61
N PRO A 143 12.43 7.78 -0.12
CA PRO A 143 13.75 8.06 0.47
C PRO A 143 13.91 9.50 1.00
N ASP A 144 13.06 10.43 0.59
CA ASP A 144 13.06 11.84 1.04
C ASP A 144 12.08 12.11 2.21
N GLY A 145 11.53 11.06 2.82
CA GLY A 145 10.55 11.17 3.90
C GLY A 145 9.13 11.50 3.46
N GLN A 146 8.88 11.64 2.15
CA GLN A 146 7.53 11.66 1.58
C GLN A 146 7.04 10.22 1.36
N LEU A 147 6.08 10.05 0.44
CA LEU A 147 5.40 8.78 0.21
C LEU A 147 5.32 8.45 -1.28
N ILE A 148 5.16 7.16 -1.54
CA ILE A 148 4.84 6.58 -2.84
C ILE A 148 3.47 5.96 -2.71
N LEU A 149 2.56 6.32 -3.62
CA LEU A 149 1.32 5.58 -3.81
C LEU A 149 1.52 4.62 -4.99
N LEU A 150 1.28 3.34 -4.75
CA LEU A 150 1.48 2.26 -5.70
C LEU A 150 0.14 1.55 -5.93
N ALA A 151 -0.19 1.29 -7.20
CA ALA A 151 -1.40 0.58 -7.56
C ALA A 151 -1.10 -0.55 -8.54
N THR A 152 -1.86 -1.64 -8.45
CA THR A 152 -1.84 -2.72 -9.43
C THR A 152 -3.26 -3.07 -9.83
N ARG A 153 -3.46 -3.39 -11.11
CA ARG A 153 -4.76 -3.82 -11.64
C ARG A 153 -4.77 -5.32 -11.88
N ARG A 154 -5.91 -5.95 -11.60
CA ARG A 154 -6.18 -7.35 -11.88
C ARG A 154 -5.88 -7.69 -13.35
N ALA A 155 -5.21 -8.82 -13.55
CA ALA A 155 -4.91 -9.40 -14.86
C ALA A 155 -4.80 -10.93 -14.71
N LEU A 156 -5.89 -11.65 -15.05
CA LEU A 156 -6.00 -13.09 -14.86
C LEU A 156 -4.91 -13.89 -15.60
N TRP A 157 -4.62 -13.51 -16.84
CA TRP A 157 -3.56 -14.14 -17.64
C TRP A 157 -2.14 -13.94 -17.08
N ARG A 158 -1.97 -13.04 -16.11
CA ARG A 158 -0.72 -12.82 -15.35
C ARG A 158 -0.80 -13.37 -13.92
N GLY A 159 -1.85 -14.11 -13.58
CA GLY A 159 -2.10 -14.55 -12.21
C GLY A 159 -2.24 -13.39 -11.20
N ASN A 160 -2.60 -12.19 -11.66
CA ASN A 160 -2.71 -11.02 -10.79
C ASN A 160 -4.15 -10.79 -10.39
N LEU A 161 -4.52 -11.13 -9.15
CA LEU A 161 -5.82 -10.77 -8.58
C LEU A 161 -5.83 -9.36 -7.96
N ALA A 162 -4.74 -8.60 -8.11
CA ALA A 162 -4.53 -7.34 -7.41
C ALA A 162 -4.59 -7.47 -5.87
N SER A 163 -4.07 -8.60 -5.37
CA SER A 163 -3.63 -8.75 -3.97
C SER A 163 -2.27 -8.08 -3.83
N ILE A 164 -2.29 -6.77 -3.60
CA ILE A 164 -1.08 -5.94 -3.52
C ILE A 164 -0.32 -6.19 -2.21
N GLU A 165 -0.94 -6.82 -1.22
CA GLU A 165 -0.27 -7.36 -0.02
C GLU A 165 0.93 -8.26 -0.36
N SER A 166 0.98 -8.86 -1.56
CA SER A 166 2.14 -9.63 -2.02
C SER A 166 3.48 -8.87 -2.09
N ILE A 167 3.47 -7.53 -1.95
CA ILE A 167 4.70 -6.73 -1.78
C ILE A 167 5.25 -6.78 -0.34
N GLN A 168 4.48 -7.28 0.61
CA GLN A 168 4.83 -7.38 2.03
C GLN A 168 5.49 -8.73 2.35
N ASP A 169 6.29 -8.76 3.41
CA ASP A 169 6.74 -9.99 4.05
C ASP A 169 6.41 -9.90 5.54
N HIS A 170 5.35 -10.60 5.96
CA HIS A 170 4.89 -10.59 7.34
C HIS A 170 5.90 -11.21 8.31
N ARG A 171 6.94 -11.91 7.82
CA ARG A 171 8.01 -12.39 8.70
C ARG A 171 8.96 -11.26 9.10
N CYS A 172 8.99 -10.14 8.38
CA CYS A 172 9.87 -9.00 8.66
C CYS A 172 11.37 -9.37 8.79
N PRO A 173 11.97 -10.12 7.83
CA PRO A 173 13.35 -10.60 7.93
C PRO A 173 14.38 -9.47 8.15
N GLN A 174 14.11 -8.26 7.65
CA GLN A 174 14.96 -7.08 7.82
C GLN A 174 15.09 -6.57 9.26
N LEU A 175 14.23 -7.03 10.17
CA LEU A 175 14.26 -6.61 11.58
C LEU A 175 15.14 -7.54 12.43
N TYR A 176 15.56 -8.69 11.89
CA TYR A 176 16.45 -9.62 12.56
C TYR A 176 17.88 -9.44 12.07
N PRO A 177 18.88 -9.65 12.93
CA PRO A 177 20.24 -9.81 12.48
C PRO A 177 20.28 -10.93 11.43
N GLN A 178 20.90 -10.67 10.27
CA GLN A 178 21.20 -11.76 9.36
C GLN A 178 22.10 -12.74 10.12
N ARG A 179 21.65 -13.98 10.31
CA ARG A 179 22.58 -15.03 10.73
C ARG A 179 23.67 -15.06 9.68
N ALA A 180 24.89 -14.67 10.07
CA ALA A 180 26.06 -14.91 9.24
C ALA A 180 26.02 -16.40 8.89
N GLY A 181 25.75 -16.71 7.62
CA GLY A 181 25.89 -18.07 7.14
C GLY A 181 27.34 -18.45 7.34
N THR A 182 27.57 -19.46 8.16
CA THR A 182 28.86 -20.13 8.28
C THR A 182 29.26 -20.65 6.90
N PRO A 183 30.38 -20.20 6.30
CA PRO A 183 31.13 -21.05 5.40
C PRO A 183 31.81 -22.18 6.19
#